data_AF-A0A0L0CNQ4-F1
#
_entry.id   AF-A0A0L0CNQ4-F1
#
_cell.length_a   1.000
_cell.length_b   1.000
_cell.length_c   1.000
_cell.angle_alpha   90.00
_cell.angle_beta   90.00
_cell.angle_gamma   90.00
#
_symmetry.space_group_name_H-M   'P 1'
#
loop_
_entity.id
_entity.type
_entity.pdbx_description
1 polymer ?
#
loop_
_entity_poly.entity_id
_entity_poly.type
_entity_poly.pdbx_seq_one_letter_code
_entity_poly.pdbx_strand_id
1 'polypeptide(L)'
;MFKIISILMLNIFVIFAYPSSTYSRDHYNAKCTDPETNRELYIGEVFTRPGQCIRVQCSGSLKLWEDSCQVPQLEGDCYRLPAANEFLDFPRCCPNYECKSSKSDDKSTTEETRLYNHMGRLLREHITQRVKVMIHAPPSITTFNYTEGARTAITTRTSGDNKEAYKLC
;
A
#
# COMPACT_ATOMS: atom_id res chain seq x y z
N MET A 1 52.80 51.03 62.14
CA MET A 1 51.42 51.40 61.78
C MET A 1 51.34 51.77 60.29
N PHE A 2 51.73 50.82 59.45
CA PHE A 2 51.77 50.91 57.97
C PHE A 2 51.48 49.50 57.49
N LYS A 3 50.78 49.36 56.35
CA LYS A 3 50.27 48.12 55.71
C LYS A 3 48.81 47.78 55.96
N ILE A 4 47.85 48.57 55.44
CA ILE A 4 46.55 47.97 55.02
C ILE A 4 45.98 48.64 53.74
N ILE A 5 46.26 49.91 53.43
CA ILE A 5 45.47 50.62 52.40
C ILE A 5 46.21 50.76 51.07
N SER A 6 46.60 49.64 50.47
CA SER A 6 47.14 49.61 49.10
C SER A 6 46.71 48.35 48.35
N ILE A 7 45.46 47.92 48.58
CA ILE A 7 44.84 46.74 47.93
C ILE A 7 43.46 47.12 47.36
N LEU A 8 43.30 48.34 46.83
CA LEU A 8 42.04 48.79 46.24
C LEU A 8 42.18 49.36 44.81
N MET A 9 43.33 49.14 44.17
CA MET A 9 43.58 49.51 42.77
C MET A 9 44.16 48.34 41.96
N LEU A 10 43.67 47.12 42.22
CA LEU A 10 43.70 46.02 41.27
C LEU A 10 42.25 45.63 40.99
N ASN A 11 41.49 46.55 40.41
CA ASN A 11 40.31 46.18 39.64
C ASN A 11 40.83 45.50 38.39
N ILE A 12 40.89 44.17 38.51
CA ILE A 12 41.13 43.23 37.43
C ILE A 12 40.08 43.55 36.36
N PHE A 13 40.50 44.19 35.27
CA PHE A 13 39.79 44.13 33.99
C PHE A 13 39.85 42.66 33.55
N VAL A 14 39.00 41.81 34.14
CA VAL A 14 38.64 40.54 33.52
C VAL A 14 37.77 40.95 32.34
N ILE A 15 38.43 41.20 31.21
CA ILE A 15 37.78 41.17 29.92
C ILE A 15 37.27 39.74 29.80
N PHE A 16 36.01 39.52 30.22
CA PHE A 16 35.26 38.36 29.80
C PHE A 16 35.13 38.50 28.29
N ALA A 17 36.08 37.89 27.57
CA ALA A 17 35.87 37.48 26.21
C ALA A 17 34.78 36.39 26.27
N TYR A 18 33.52 36.83 26.35
CA TYR A 18 32.41 35.97 26.02
C TYR A 18 32.68 35.49 24.60
N PRO A 19 32.86 34.18 24.34
CA PRO A 19 32.87 33.71 22.97
C PRO A 19 31.52 34.11 22.39
N SER A 20 31.52 35.09 21.50
CA SER A 20 30.36 35.40 20.67
C SER A 20 30.01 34.09 19.96
N SER A 21 28.83 33.57 20.26
CA SER A 21 28.41 32.21 19.91
C SER A 21 28.40 32.02 18.38
N THR A 22 29.51 31.57 17.80
CA THR A 22 29.57 31.06 16.43
C THR A 22 28.69 29.83 16.26
N TYR A 23 28.40 29.14 17.37
CA TYR A 23 27.52 27.97 17.44
C TYR A 23 26.18 28.14 16.71
N SER A 24 25.58 29.35 16.75
CA SER A 24 24.31 29.60 16.07
C SER A 24 24.47 29.77 14.55
N ARG A 25 25.58 30.38 14.08
CA ARG A 25 25.83 30.59 12.65
C ARG A 25 26.28 29.32 11.94
N ASP A 26 27.00 28.44 12.63
CA ASP A 26 27.45 27.16 12.08
C ASP A 26 26.30 26.14 12.03
N HIS A 27 25.32 26.22 12.94
CA HIS A 27 24.16 25.33 12.94
C HIS A 27 23.28 25.49 11.69
N TYR A 28 23.06 26.71 11.20
CA TYR A 28 22.29 26.95 9.96
C TYR A 28 23.00 26.48 8.69
N ASN A 29 24.33 26.37 8.71
CA ASN A 29 25.13 25.88 7.57
C ASN A 29 25.44 24.39 7.67
N ALA A 30 25.05 23.74 8.76
CA ALA A 30 25.30 22.33 8.94
C ALA A 30 24.38 21.51 8.02
N LYS A 31 24.95 20.45 7.45
CA LYS A 31 24.32 19.64 6.39
C LYS A 31 24.36 18.17 6.76
N CYS A 32 23.35 17.43 6.30
CA CYS A 32 23.39 15.99 6.18
C CYS A 32 23.77 15.61 4.74
N THR A 33 24.42 14.47 4.54
CA THR A 33 24.66 13.90 3.20
C THR A 33 23.95 12.56 3.10
N ASP A 34 23.02 12.44 2.17
CA ASP A 34 22.35 11.17 1.87
C ASP A 34 23.34 10.19 1.24
N PRO A 35 23.59 9.01 1.83
CA PRO A 35 24.63 8.09 1.37
C PRO A 35 24.28 7.41 0.04
N GLU A 36 22.98 7.33 -0.30
CA GLU A 36 22.53 6.66 -1.53
C GLU A 36 22.59 7.60 -2.75
N THR A 37 22.24 8.87 -2.57
CA THR A 37 22.20 9.85 -3.68
C THR A 37 23.38 10.83 -3.66
N ASN A 38 24.22 10.81 -2.62
CA ASN A 38 25.24 11.83 -2.32
C ASN A 38 24.67 13.27 -2.27
N ARG A 39 23.36 13.40 -2.04
CA ARG A 39 22.71 14.71 -1.96
C ARG A 39 22.96 15.34 -0.60
N GLU A 40 23.42 16.58 -0.61
CA GLU A 40 23.49 17.40 0.59
C GLU A 40 22.12 18.02 0.91
N LEU A 41 21.78 18.03 2.19
CA LEU A 41 20.55 18.61 2.73
C LEU A 41 20.89 19.53 3.90
N TYR A 42 20.43 20.76 3.84
CA TYR A 42 20.45 21.64 5.02
C TYR A 42 19.44 21.14 6.06
N ILE A 43 19.66 21.51 7.33
CA ILE A 43 18.70 21.20 8.40
C ILE A 43 17.30 21.69 8.01
N GLY A 44 16.32 20.80 8.11
CA GLY A 44 14.92 21.07 7.76
C GLY A 44 14.57 20.80 6.30
N GLU A 45 15.56 20.65 5.41
CA GLU A 45 15.30 20.27 4.02
C GLU A 45 14.84 18.81 3.91
N VAL A 46 13.98 18.60 2.91
CA VAL A 46 13.34 17.33 2.61
C VAL A 46 13.42 17.08 1.12
N PHE A 47 13.65 15.83 0.73
CA PHE A 47 13.47 15.40 -0.65
C PHE A 47 12.90 13.98 -0.72
N THR A 48 12.34 13.64 -1.87
CA THR A 48 11.92 12.27 -2.19
C THR A 48 13.06 11.55 -2.89
N ARG A 49 13.52 10.41 -2.35
CA ARG A 49 14.57 9.62 -2.99
C ARG A 49 14.03 9.01 -4.30
N PRO A 50 14.67 9.28 -5.46
CA PRO A 50 14.21 8.76 -6.75
C PRO A 50 14.14 7.23 -6.77
N GLY A 51 13.09 6.68 -7.36
CA GLY A 51 12.91 5.22 -7.51
C GLY A 51 12.53 4.45 -6.25
N GLN A 52 12.58 5.07 -5.05
CA GLN A 52 12.26 4.39 -3.79
C GLN A 52 10.99 4.92 -3.11
N CYS A 53 10.54 6.12 -3.47
CA CYS A 53 9.43 6.81 -2.78
C CYS A 53 9.63 6.86 -1.25
N ILE A 54 10.82 7.30 -0.84
CA ILE A 54 11.17 7.52 0.56
C ILE A 54 11.37 9.02 0.74
N ARG A 55 10.77 9.57 1.79
CA ARG A 55 11.03 10.94 2.22
C ARG A 55 12.26 10.95 3.10
N VAL A 56 13.29 11.68 2.67
CA VAL A 56 14.53 11.88 3.41
C VAL A 56 14.58 13.31 3.92
N GLN A 57 14.87 13.48 5.21
CA GLN A 57 14.94 14.78 5.88
C GLN A 57 16.21 14.92 6.71
N CYS A 58 16.90 16.07 6.61
CA CYS A 58 17.97 16.40 7.56
C CYS A 58 17.37 17.01 8.83
N SER A 59 17.50 16.30 9.95
CA SER A 59 17.00 16.78 11.26
C SER A 59 17.98 17.73 11.94
N GLY A 60 17.51 18.46 12.95
CA GLY A 60 18.34 19.38 13.75
C GLY A 60 19.50 18.72 14.51
N SER A 61 19.51 17.39 14.63
CA SER A 61 20.63 16.63 15.23
C SER A 61 21.69 16.19 14.21
N LEU A 62 21.63 16.70 12.97
CA LEU A 62 22.48 16.29 11.85
C LEU A 62 22.39 14.81 11.51
N LYS A 63 21.20 14.25 11.75
CA LYS A 63 20.83 12.89 11.37
C LYS A 63 19.81 12.94 10.26
N LEU A 64 19.97 12.04 9.29
CA LEU A 64 18.94 11.77 8.30
C LEU A 64 17.79 11.02 8.96
N TRP A 65 16.59 11.48 8.68
CA TRP A 65 15.34 10.79 8.96
C TRP A 65 14.75 10.32 7.65
N GLU A 66 14.32 9.06 7.64
CA GLU A 66 13.69 8.44 6.48
C GLU A 66 12.26 8.03 6.83
N ASP A 67 11.34 8.30 5.92
CA ASP A 67 9.95 7.90 6.04
C ASP A 67 9.53 7.19 4.76
N SER A 68 9.06 5.96 4.92
CA SER A 68 8.69 5.05 3.84
C SER A 68 7.18 4.89 3.76
N CYS A 69 6.67 4.55 2.58
CA CYS A 69 5.26 4.26 2.43
C CYS A 69 4.83 3.13 3.36
N GLN A 70 3.82 3.42 4.18
CA GLN A 70 3.23 2.41 5.04
C GLN A 70 2.50 1.37 4.19
N VAL A 71 2.60 0.11 4.61
CA VAL A 71 1.82 -0.98 4.03
C VAL A 71 0.60 -1.19 4.93
N PRO A 72 -0.61 -0.83 4.48
CA PRO A 72 -1.81 -1.00 5.28
C PRO A 72 -2.12 -2.49 5.49
N GLN A 73 -2.68 -2.83 6.64
CA GLN A 73 -3.26 -4.15 6.87
C GLN A 73 -4.65 -4.18 6.20
N LEU A 74 -4.76 -4.94 5.11
CA LEU A 74 -5.98 -5.05 4.30
C LEU A 74 -6.47 -6.51 4.29
N GLU A 75 -7.78 -6.69 4.13
CA GLU A 75 -8.41 -8.01 4.05
C GLU A 75 -8.47 -8.52 2.60
N GLY A 76 -8.32 -9.84 2.44
CA GLY A 76 -8.39 -10.52 1.14
C GLY A 76 -7.03 -10.78 0.52
N ASP A 77 -7.04 -11.17 -0.76
CA ASP A 77 -5.83 -11.36 -1.56
C ASP A 77 -5.42 -10.01 -2.17
N CYS A 78 -4.48 -9.34 -1.51
CA CYS A 78 -4.07 -7.98 -1.83
C CYS A 78 -2.72 -7.94 -2.52
N TYR A 79 -2.62 -7.14 -3.57
CA TYR A 79 -1.38 -6.89 -4.27
C TYR A 79 -1.13 -5.40 -4.49
N ARG A 80 0.16 -5.05 -4.52
CA ARG A 80 0.63 -3.68 -4.71
C ARG A 80 0.44 -3.27 -6.17
N LEU A 81 -0.18 -2.11 -6.39
CA LEU A 81 -0.19 -1.45 -7.68
C LEU A 81 0.96 -0.44 -7.77
N PRO A 82 1.63 -0.34 -8.93
CA PRO A 82 2.66 0.68 -9.12
C PRO A 82 2.04 2.08 -8.97
N ALA A 83 2.86 3.04 -8.54
CA ALA A 83 2.44 4.43 -8.53
C ALA A 83 2.04 4.85 -9.94
N ALA A 84 0.98 5.64 -10.08
CA ALA A 84 0.55 6.16 -11.38
C ALA A 84 1.66 7.00 -12.06
N ASN A 85 2.56 7.57 -11.26
CA ASN A 85 3.72 8.31 -11.72
C ASN A 85 4.85 8.21 -10.66
N GLU A 86 6.02 7.72 -11.08
CA GLU A 86 7.21 7.54 -10.24
C GLU A 86 7.96 8.85 -9.94
N PHE A 87 7.67 9.92 -10.68
CA PHE A 87 8.23 11.27 -10.48
C PHE A 87 7.46 12.10 -9.44
N LEU A 88 6.47 11.50 -8.77
CA LEU A 88 5.74 12.17 -7.71
C LEU A 88 6.58 12.22 -6.43
N ASP A 89 6.47 13.33 -5.70
CA ASP A 89 7.06 13.41 -4.37
C ASP A 89 6.29 12.58 -3.35
N PHE A 90 6.98 12.14 -2.30
CA PHE A 90 6.35 11.53 -1.14
C PHE A 90 5.32 12.49 -0.51
N PRO A 91 4.14 12.00 -0.08
CA PRO A 91 3.67 10.61 -0.09
C PRO A 91 2.91 10.23 -1.38
N ARG A 92 2.88 11.09 -2.41
CA ARG A 92 2.08 10.87 -3.63
C ARG A 92 2.63 9.76 -4.52
N CYS A 93 3.91 9.45 -4.43
CA CYS A 93 4.50 8.27 -5.08
C CYS A 93 4.18 6.94 -4.35
N CYS A 94 3.48 6.97 -3.21
CA CYS A 94 3.15 5.74 -2.50
C CYS A 94 2.16 4.89 -3.30
N PRO A 95 2.31 3.56 -3.26
CA PRO A 95 1.47 2.66 -4.05
C PRO A 95 0.04 2.62 -3.53
N ASN A 96 -0.88 2.27 -4.42
CA ASN A 96 -2.21 1.81 -4.08
C ASN A 96 -2.23 0.28 -4.02
N TYR A 97 -3.29 -0.30 -3.47
CA TYR A 97 -3.43 -1.74 -3.27
C TYR A 97 -4.76 -2.22 -3.84
N GLU A 98 -4.74 -3.24 -4.68
CA GLU A 98 -5.95 -3.92 -5.11
C GLU A 98 -6.09 -5.24 -4.35
N CYS A 99 -7.27 -5.43 -3.74
CA CYS A 99 -7.60 -6.61 -2.97
C CYS A 99 -8.78 -7.34 -3.60
N LYS A 100 -8.65 -8.65 -3.74
CA LYS A 100 -9.71 -9.53 -4.24
C LYS A 100 -10.23 -10.42 -3.12
N SER A 101 -11.53 -10.62 -3.09
CA SER A 101 -12.16 -11.62 -2.25
C SER A 101 -13.29 -12.31 -3.00
N SER A 102 -13.54 -13.57 -2.65
CA SER A 102 -14.65 -14.34 -3.21
C SER A 102 -15.40 -15.01 -2.06
N LYS A 103 -16.73 -14.93 -2.12
CA LYS A 103 -17.63 -15.63 -1.22
C LYS A 103 -18.58 -16.48 -2.07
N SER A 104 -18.69 -17.76 -1.74
CA SER A 104 -19.58 -18.67 -2.45
C SER A 104 -20.57 -19.29 -1.48
N ASP A 105 -21.85 -19.17 -1.83
CA ASP A 105 -22.98 -19.81 -1.16
C ASP A 105 -23.61 -20.85 -2.11
N ASP A 106 -24.58 -21.62 -1.60
CA ASP A 106 -25.31 -22.63 -2.37
C ASP A 106 -26.01 -22.06 -3.62
N LYS A 107 -26.40 -20.78 -3.56
CA LYS A 107 -27.20 -20.10 -4.58
C LYS A 107 -26.41 -19.12 -5.44
N SER A 108 -25.24 -18.67 -4.99
CA SER A 108 -24.48 -17.66 -5.74
C SER A 108 -23.01 -17.63 -5.37
N THR A 109 -22.19 -17.08 -6.25
CA THR A 109 -20.80 -16.70 -6.00
C THR A 109 -20.67 -15.20 -6.17
N THR A 110 -20.11 -14.52 -5.18
CA THR A 110 -19.82 -13.09 -5.19
C THR A 110 -18.32 -12.88 -5.23
N GLU A 111 -17.84 -12.17 -6.23
CA GLU A 111 -16.46 -11.74 -6.39
C GLU A 111 -16.40 -10.24 -6.13
N GLU A 112 -15.47 -9.81 -5.28
CA GLU A 112 -15.30 -8.41 -4.91
C GLU A 112 -13.84 -8.00 -5.12
N THR A 113 -13.65 -6.86 -5.80
CA THR A 113 -12.36 -6.22 -6.03
C THR A 113 -12.40 -4.82 -5.42
N ARG A 114 -11.52 -4.54 -4.46
CA ARG A 114 -11.42 -3.25 -3.77
C ARG A 114 -10.05 -2.62 -4.01
N LEU A 115 -10.04 -1.33 -4.29
CA LEU A 115 -8.84 -0.52 -4.45
C LEU A 115 -8.68 0.38 -3.23
N TYR A 116 -7.53 0.30 -2.57
CA TYR A 116 -7.18 1.09 -1.40
C TYR A 116 -5.98 1.99 -1.70
N ASN A 117 -5.90 3.13 -1.02
CA ASN A 117 -4.71 3.97 -1.04
C ASN A 117 -3.63 3.49 -0.06
N HIS A 118 -2.48 4.15 -0.05
CA HIS A 118 -1.36 3.86 0.87
C HIS A 118 -1.69 3.98 2.37
N MET A 119 -2.80 4.63 2.72
CA MET A 119 -3.29 4.75 4.10
C MET A 119 -4.34 3.69 4.44
N GLY A 120 -4.68 2.79 3.52
CA GLY A 120 -5.75 1.81 3.69
C GLY A 120 -7.16 2.37 3.50
N ARG A 121 -7.31 3.57 2.93
CA ARG A 121 -8.63 4.14 2.59
C ARG A 121 -9.13 3.57 1.27
N LEU A 122 -10.38 3.10 1.26
CA LEU A 122 -11.06 2.63 0.05
C LEU A 122 -11.22 3.78 -0.96
N LEU A 123 -10.76 3.53 -2.19
CA LEU A 123 -10.84 4.45 -3.33
C LEU A 123 -11.93 4.01 -4.32
N ARG A 124 -12.05 2.71 -4.56
CA ARG A 124 -13.00 2.11 -5.50
C ARG A 124 -13.34 0.70 -5.06
N GLU A 125 -14.56 0.26 -5.32
CA GLU A 125 -14.97 -1.14 -5.23
C GLU A 125 -15.66 -1.58 -6.51
N HIS A 126 -15.58 -2.87 -6.80
CA HIS A 126 -16.30 -3.53 -7.87
C HIS A 126 -16.78 -4.89 -7.37
N ILE A 127 -18.09 -5.12 -7.44
CA ILE A 127 -18.75 -6.33 -6.93
C ILE A 127 -19.46 -7.01 -8.09
N THR A 128 -19.17 -8.28 -8.30
CA THR A 128 -19.82 -9.14 -9.30
C THR A 128 -20.48 -10.31 -8.59
N GLN A 129 -21.79 -10.50 -8.79
CA GLN A 129 -22.54 -11.64 -8.27
C GLN A 129 -22.97 -12.56 -9.41
N ARG A 130 -22.67 -13.85 -9.30
CA ARG A 130 -23.09 -14.91 -10.22
C ARG A 130 -24.09 -15.82 -9.52
N VAL A 131 -25.32 -15.86 -10.01
CA VAL A 131 -26.38 -16.70 -9.42
C VAL A 131 -26.36 -18.10 -10.07
N LYS A 132 -26.43 -19.14 -9.26
CA LYS A 132 -26.52 -20.54 -9.69
C LYS A 132 -27.99 -20.86 -9.99
N VAL A 133 -28.33 -21.03 -11.27
CA VAL A 133 -29.68 -21.44 -11.69
C VAL A 133 -29.73 -22.95 -11.82
N MET A 134 -30.51 -23.61 -10.95
CA MET A 134 -30.81 -25.03 -11.07
C MET A 134 -31.88 -25.22 -12.16
N ILE A 135 -31.45 -25.57 -13.37
CA ILE A 135 -32.37 -26.00 -14.43
C ILE A 135 -32.83 -27.41 -14.05
N HIS A 136 -34.09 -27.53 -13.62
CA HIS A 136 -34.70 -28.84 -13.49
C HIS A 136 -34.74 -29.45 -14.90
N ALA A 137 -34.04 -30.57 -15.09
CA ALA A 137 -34.15 -31.30 -16.34
C ALA A 137 -35.64 -31.55 -16.60
N PRO A 138 -36.17 -31.20 -17.78
CA PRO A 138 -37.56 -31.49 -18.09
C PRO A 138 -37.79 -32.98 -17.85
N PRO A 139 -38.92 -33.38 -17.25
CA PRO A 139 -39.24 -34.79 -17.10
C PRO A 139 -39.09 -35.41 -18.48
N SER A 140 -38.25 -36.44 -18.59
CA SER A 140 -38.10 -37.20 -19.83
C SER A 140 -39.50 -37.56 -20.28
N ILE A 141 -39.95 -37.01 -21.40
CA ILE A 141 -41.25 -37.33 -21.98
C ILE A 141 -41.21 -38.83 -22.22
N THR A 142 -41.87 -39.58 -21.34
CA THR A 142 -42.15 -40.99 -21.57
C THR A 142 -43.07 -41.01 -22.77
N THR A 143 -42.53 -41.35 -23.94
CA THR A 143 -43.30 -41.55 -25.15
C THR A 143 -44.36 -42.60 -24.86
N PHE A 144 -45.63 -42.18 -24.75
CA PHE A 144 -46.76 -43.09 -24.79
C PHE A 144 -46.84 -43.64 -26.22
N ASN A 145 -46.24 -44.81 -26.43
CA ASN A 145 -46.46 -45.58 -27.64
C ASN A 145 -47.87 -46.16 -27.59
N TYR A 146 -48.84 -45.47 -28.21
CA TYR A 146 -49.97 -46.17 -28.79
C TYR A 146 -49.46 -46.88 -30.05
N THR A 147 -49.16 -48.16 -29.91
CA THR A 147 -49.06 -49.07 -31.04
C THR A 147 -49.84 -50.33 -30.71
N GLU A 148 -51.04 -50.35 -31.26
CA GLU A 148 -51.78 -51.53 -31.65
C GLU A 148 -50.82 -52.55 -32.29
N GLY A 149 -50.76 -53.77 -31.73
CA GLY A 149 -50.24 -54.95 -32.42
C GLY A 149 -48.72 -55.16 -32.49
N ALA A 150 -48.28 -56.17 -31.75
CA ALA A 150 -47.21 -57.13 -32.08
C ALA A 150 -45.73 -56.87 -31.67
N ARG A 151 -45.28 -57.79 -30.80
CA ARG A 151 -43.95 -58.42 -30.65
C ARG A 151 -42.78 -57.61 -30.05
N THR A 152 -42.49 -58.02 -28.80
CA THR A 152 -41.23 -58.05 -28.06
C THR A 152 -39.90 -57.92 -28.83
N ALA A 153 -39.07 -56.97 -28.40
CA ALA A 153 -37.63 -57.16 -28.15
C ALA A 153 -37.11 -56.04 -27.22
N ILE A 154 -36.43 -56.43 -26.13
CA ILE A 154 -35.79 -55.57 -25.14
C ILE A 154 -34.35 -55.29 -25.62
N THR A 155 -33.90 -54.03 -25.66
CA THR A 155 -32.46 -53.73 -25.55
C THR A 155 -32.24 -52.36 -24.90
N THR A 156 -31.31 -52.37 -23.95
CA THR A 156 -30.96 -51.36 -22.95
C THR A 156 -30.17 -50.17 -23.49
N ARG A 157 -30.32 -49.05 -22.77
CA ARG A 157 -29.66 -47.75 -22.95
C ARG A 157 -28.27 -47.76 -22.30
N THR A 158 -27.25 -47.23 -22.96
CA THR A 158 -26.04 -46.72 -22.30
C THR A 158 -25.92 -45.22 -22.53
N SER A 159 -25.94 -44.51 -21.40
CA SER A 159 -25.66 -43.08 -21.23
C SER A 159 -24.14 -42.89 -21.28
N GLY A 160 -23.66 -41.95 -22.10
CA GLY A 160 -22.26 -41.55 -22.14
C GLY A 160 -22.12 -40.12 -22.68
N ASP A 161 -21.58 -39.26 -21.82
CA ASP A 161 -20.89 -38.00 -22.09
C ASP A 161 -21.71 -36.74 -22.41
N ASN A 162 -22.03 -36.01 -21.33
CA ASN A 162 -22.39 -34.60 -21.36
C ASN A 162 -21.18 -33.75 -21.79
N LYS A 163 -21.41 -32.94 -22.81
CA LYS A 163 -20.50 -31.91 -23.31
C LYS A 163 -20.53 -30.70 -22.36
N GLU A 164 -19.35 -30.28 -21.92
CA GLU A 164 -19.13 -28.89 -21.49
C GLU A 164 -19.28 -27.96 -22.69
N ALA A 165 -20.15 -26.95 -22.57
CA ALA A 165 -20.19 -25.82 -23.48
C ALA A 165 -20.26 -24.54 -22.66
N TYR A 166 -19.09 -23.96 -22.41
CA TYR A 166 -18.96 -22.61 -21.87
C TYR A 166 -19.35 -21.61 -22.97
N LYS A 167 -20.37 -20.80 -22.73
CA LYS A 167 -20.71 -19.66 -23.60
C LYS A 167 -20.33 -18.38 -22.86
N LEU A 168 -19.21 -17.80 -23.27
CA LEU A 168 -18.77 -16.45 -22.90
C LEU A 168 -19.64 -15.44 -23.66
N CYS A 169 -20.19 -14.46 -22.93
CA CYS A 169 -20.68 -13.20 -23.49
C CYS A 169 -19.65 -12.11 -23.15
#